data_AF-J2TKZ3-F1
#
_entry.id   AF-J2TKZ3-F1
#
_cell.length_a   1.000
_cell.length_b   1.000
_cell.length_c   1.000
_cell.angle_alpha   90.00
_cell.angle_beta   90.00
_cell.angle_gamma   90.00
#
_symmetry.space_group_name_H-M   'P 1'
#
loop_
_entity.id
_entity.type
_entity.pdbx_description
1 polymer ?
#
loop_
_entity_poly.entity_id
_entity_poly.type
_entity_poly.pdbx_seq_one_letter_code
_entity_poly.pdbx_strand_id
1 'polypeptide(L)' 'MRVDRETLARGCAGVYSSFLRHAEAAAQHYGLRTVDILVELSRRKMVCGQEDMIVDVALDLTRR' A
#
# COMPACT_ATOMS: atom_id res chain seq x y z
N MET A 1 19.13 -8.28 -1.76
CA MET A 1 18.31 -8.06 -0.55
C MET A 1 16.88 -8.50 -0.86
N ARG A 2 16.54 -9.77 -0.62
CA ARG A 2 15.13 -10.19 -0.53
C ARG A 2 14.67 -9.64 0.81
N VAL A 3 13.75 -8.68 0.81
CA VAL A 3 13.10 -8.25 2.04
C VAL A 3 12.25 -9.44 2.49
N ASP A 4 12.73 -10.12 3.52
CA ASP A 4 12.11 -11.31 4.07
C ASP A 4 10.66 -11.02 4.45
N ARG A 5 9.76 -11.69 3.73
CA ARG A 5 8.31 -11.71 3.95
C ARG A 5 7.97 -12.15 5.39
N GLU A 6 8.91 -12.81 6.07
CA GLU A 6 8.81 -13.28 7.45
C GLU A 6 9.14 -12.23 8.52
N THR A 7 10.01 -11.25 8.23
CA THR A 7 10.29 -10.16 9.19
C THR A 7 9.21 -9.08 9.16
N LEU A 8 8.57 -8.87 8.00
CA LEU A 8 7.43 -7.94 7.89
C LEU A 8 6.19 -8.41 8.67
N ALA A 9 5.98 -9.71 8.82
CA ALA A 9 4.75 -10.24 9.44
C ALA A 9 4.70 -10.06 10.98
N ARG A 10 5.83 -10.04 11.69
CA ARG A 10 5.84 -10.06 13.17
C ARG A 10 5.79 -8.67 13.83
N GLY A 11 6.08 -7.59 13.11
CA GLY A 11 6.03 -6.21 13.64
C GLY A 11 4.94 -5.33 13.02
N CYS A 12 4.38 -5.69 11.86
CA CYS A 12 3.51 -4.81 11.08
C CYS A 12 2.05 -5.27 10.95
N ALA A 13 1.57 -6.27 11.70
CA ALA A 13 0.17 -6.69 11.59
C ALA A 13 -0.83 -5.53 11.86
N GLY A 14 -0.50 -4.62 12.78
CA GLY A 14 -1.31 -3.42 13.05
C GLY A 14 -1.06 -2.22 12.13
N VAL A 15 0.13 -2.14 11.51
CA VAL A 15 0.50 -1.03 10.61
C VAL A 15 0.04 -1.33 9.18
N TYR A 16 0.11 -2.59 8.74
CA TYR A 16 -0.49 -3.02 7.48
C TYR A 16 -2.02 -2.96 7.52
N SER A 17 -2.67 -3.14 8.69
CA SER A 17 -4.13 -3.09 8.74
C SER A 17 -4.70 -1.70 8.44
N SER A 18 -4.02 -0.61 8.83
CA SER A 18 -4.50 0.74 8.48
C SER A 18 -4.32 1.00 6.99
N PHE A 19 -3.12 0.74 6.46
CA PHE A 19 -2.81 0.88 5.04
C PHE A 19 -3.66 -0.01 4.14
N LEU A 20 -3.94 -1.25 4.56
CA LEU A 20 -4.74 -2.19 3.79
C LEU A 20 -6.16 -1.65 3.58
N ARG A 21 -6.79 -1.11 4.63
CA ARG A 21 -8.16 -0.57 4.51
C ARG A 21 -8.22 0.62 3.55
N HIS A 22 -7.22 1.50 3.60
CA HIS A 22 -7.09 2.63 2.68
C HIS A 22 -6.77 2.19 1.25
N ALA A 23 -5.89 1.22 1.08
CA ALA A 23 -5.53 0.65 -0.22
C ALA A 23 -6.71 -0.10 -0.85
N GLU A 24 -7.52 -0.83 -0.07
CA GLU A 24 -8.74 -1.49 -0.54
C GLU A 24 -9.80 -0.47 -0.98
N ALA A 25 -10.01 0.59 -0.19
CA ALA A 25 -10.95 1.65 -0.56
C ALA A 25 -10.52 2.34 -1.86
N ALA A 26 -9.23 2.66 -2.02
CA ALA A 26 -8.69 3.24 -3.25
C ALA A 26 -8.78 2.25 -4.42
N ALA A 27 -8.44 0.97 -4.20
CA ALA A 27 -8.56 -0.07 -5.22
C ALA A 27 -10.00 -0.20 -5.74
N GLN A 28 -10.99 -0.22 -4.85
CA GLN A 28 -12.40 -0.25 -5.24
C GLN A 28 -12.83 1.02 -5.97
N HIS A 29 -12.38 2.19 -5.51
CA HIS A 29 -12.76 3.48 -6.09
C HIS A 29 -12.16 3.69 -7.49
N TYR A 30 -10.92 3.23 -7.71
CA TYR A 30 -10.18 3.41 -8.98
C TYR A 30 -10.18 2.16 -9.88
N GLY A 31 -10.83 1.06 -9.45
CA GLY A 31 -10.87 -0.19 -10.21
C GLY A 31 -9.50 -0.89 -10.33
N LEU A 32 -8.63 -0.66 -9.35
CA LEU A 32 -7.29 -1.23 -9.30
C LEU A 32 -7.25 -2.47 -8.40
N ARG A 33 -6.16 -3.24 -8.47
CA ARG A 33 -5.92 -4.31 -7.51
C ARG A 33 -5.21 -3.74 -6.30
N THR A 34 -5.71 -4.02 -5.10
CA THR A 34 -5.10 -3.64 -3.82
C THR A 34 -3.61 -4.03 -3.74
N VAL A 35 -3.26 -5.19 -4.30
CA VAL A 35 -1.87 -5.68 -4.33
C VAL A 35 -0.94 -4.74 -5.10
N ASP A 36 -1.40 -4.18 -6.23
CA ASP A 36 -0.58 -3.27 -7.05
C ASP A 36 -0.30 -1.98 -6.28
N ILE A 37 -1.30 -1.46 -5.56
CA ILE A 37 -1.17 -0.30 -4.68
C ILE A 37 -0.16 -0.58 -3.56
N LEU A 38 -0.28 -1.71 -2.85
CA LEU A 38 0.64 -2.08 -1.75
C LEU A 38 2.09 -2.29 -2.22
N VAL A 39 2.28 -2.86 -3.41
CA VAL A 39 3.60 -3.04 -4.01
C VAL A 39 4.24 -1.68 -4.34
N GLU A 40 3.47 -0.75 -4.91
CA GLU A 40 3.96 0.59 -5.23
C GLU A 40 4.24 1.42 -3.97
N LEU A 41 3.40 1.31 -2.93
CA LEU A 41 3.65 1.90 -1.61
C LEU A 41 4.96 1.40 -1.00
N SER A 42 5.21 0.09 -1.09
CA SER A 42 6.45 -0.52 -0.62
C SER A 42 7.66 -0.02 -1.43
N ARG A 43 7.50 0.15 -2.75
CA ARG A 43 8.53 0.69 -3.64
C ARG A 43 8.88 2.14 -3.30
N ARG A 44 7.89 2.93 -2.88
CA ARG A 44 8.05 4.33 -2.43
C ARG A 44 8.56 4.47 -0.99
N LYS A 45 8.78 3.35 -0.28
CA LYS A 45 9.23 3.31 1.12
C LYS A 45 8.38 4.18 2.04
N MET A 46 7.06 4.17 1.83
CA MET A 46 6.16 4.99 2.63
C MET A 46 6.12 4.57 4.09
N VAL A 47 5.95 5.56 4.96
CA VAL A 47 5.93 5.39 6.41
C VAL A 47 4.52 5.62 6.94
N CYS A 48 4.20 5.04 8.10
CA CYS A 48 2.91 5.22 8.75
C CYS A 48 2.63 6.71 9.02
N GLY A 49 1.40 7.17 8.73
CA GLY A 49 1.02 8.59 8.78
C GLY A 49 1.06 9.32 7.44
N GLN A 50 1.46 8.65 6.35
CA GLN A 50 1.36 9.17 4.98
C GLN A 50 0.21 8.54 4.19
N GLU A 51 -0.86 8.16 4.88
CA GLU A 51 -1.99 7.41 4.29
C GLU A 51 -2.66 8.17 3.13
N ASP A 52 -2.58 9.51 3.13
CA ASP A 52 -3.10 10.36 2.05
C ASP A 52 -2.44 10.05 0.69
N MET A 53 -1.16 9.68 0.69
CA MET A 53 -0.42 9.39 -0.55
C MET A 53 -0.84 8.07 -1.21
N ILE A 54 -1.67 7.25 -0.54
CA ILE A 54 -2.26 6.04 -1.13
C ILE A 54 -3.17 6.42 -2.31
N VAL A 55 -3.89 7.53 -2.19
CA VAL A 55 -4.75 8.05 -3.26
C VAL A 55 -3.89 8.53 -4.43
N ASP A 56 -2.79 9.23 -4.16
CA ASP A 56 -1.84 9.66 -5.20
C ASP A 56 -1.23 8.48 -5.94
N VAL A 57 -0.87 7.41 -5.21
CA VAL A 57 -0.38 6.16 -5.82
C VAL A 57 -1.45 5.52 -6.70
N ALA A 58 -2.70 5.45 -6.24
CA ALA A 58 -3.79 4.89 -7.03
C ALA A 58 -4.06 5.73 -8.30
N LEU A 59 -4.01 7.05 -8.21
CA LEU A 59 -4.13 7.95 -9.36
C LEU A 59 -2.98 7.76 -10.35
N ASP A 60 -1.74 7.63 -9.85
CA ASP A 60 -0.56 7.39 -10.69
C ASP A 60 -0.65 6.04 -11.41
N LEU A 61 -1.13 5.00 -10.72
CA LEU A 61 -1.38 3.68 -11.31
C LEU A 61 -2.49 3.70 -12.37
N THR A 62 -3.50 4.57 -12.23
CA THR A 62 -4.59 4.73 -13.21
C THR A 62 -4.15 5.52 -14.44
N ARG A 63 -3.13 6.38 -14.31
CA ARG A 63 -2.61 7.22 -15.40
C ARG A 63 -1.51 6.54 -16.23
N ARG A 64 -1.04 5.36 -15.82
CA ARG A 64 -0.14 4.51 -16.60
C ARG A 64 -0.91 3.68 -17.61
#